data_AF-A0A3A9ZV92-F1
#
_entry.id   AF-A0A3A9ZV92-F1
#
_cell.length_a   1.000
_cell.length_b   1.000
_cell.length_c   1.000
_cell.angle_alpha   90.00
_cell.angle_beta   90.00
_cell.angle_gamma   90.00
#
_symmetry.space_group_name_H-M   'P 1'
#
loop_
_entity.id
_entity.type
_entity.pdbx_description
1 polymer ?
#
loop_
_entity_poly.entity_id
_entity_poly.type
_entity_poly.pdbx_seq_one_letter_code
_entity_poly.pdbx_strand_id
1 'polypeptide(L)'
;MEGLPNPDLSATDAADDGDREPTPTEIESWERETVFASGHKATAEEFPRLWNLSVSFTKRAIVRPTVPQPPEYVTIALPRPQVREDDESLRRSLAVHEWNQLWEAAQFRRRFFDEEKDLTPDLARIADRGDVNIIFVPRTPSRYYEYAPLYHLLDRRTCERYGLPLLGRGQWPFGMEFVDTGKYLPDDFERRLPQAWASTVWRHLDSGSGLVAFSRDDPIRLLAHNLDYWVPPVTAVIQDTLRDFPLVEGDGDLPAGIRLIDGSVLDGAVPGWPRAGGDLWRGQDEAAEFVALTVDQADSTGKLRAILDAVRANRVADDFSARWSYAREDFERKLYRKRNKISIKFLELTDTIPVQGPETEVEDRTVFSDFLALLDEKERQIVILLASGHTKLTDIANELGYANHSPISKRLAKIRRQAQAFFDQQ
;
A
#
# COMPACT_ATOMS: atom_id res chain seq x y z
N MET A 1 -78.73 -1.18 -22.64
CA MET A 1 -77.77 -1.51 -21.57
C MET A 1 -76.39 -1.51 -22.22
N GLU A 2 -75.78 -0.34 -22.47
CA GLU A 2 -75.26 0.61 -21.47
C GLU A 2 -74.32 -0.16 -20.52
N GLY A 3 -73.01 0.03 -20.52
CA GLY A 3 -72.25 1.26 -20.72
C GLY A 3 -71.80 1.73 -19.35
N LEU A 4 -70.54 1.44 -18.96
CA LEU A 4 -69.75 2.15 -17.94
C LEU A 4 -68.26 1.86 -18.20
N PRO A 5 -67.36 2.79 -17.83
CA PRO A 5 -66.33 3.29 -18.72
C PRO A 5 -64.90 2.92 -18.32
N ASN A 6 -64.02 2.97 -19.31
CA ASN A 6 -62.58 2.95 -19.17
C ASN A 6 -62.14 4.36 -18.67
N PRO A 7 -61.50 4.50 -17.50
CA PRO A 7 -60.96 5.78 -17.08
C PRO A 7 -59.56 5.96 -17.66
N ASP A 8 -59.47 6.89 -18.59
CA ASP A 8 -58.43 7.92 -18.65
C ASP A 8 -56.97 7.45 -18.52
N LEU A 9 -56.42 6.95 -19.63
CA LEU A 9 -55.03 7.22 -19.98
C LEU A 9 -54.94 8.69 -20.39
N SER A 10 -54.95 9.57 -19.39
CA SER A 10 -54.50 10.94 -19.57
C SER A 10 -53.02 10.88 -19.94
N ALA A 11 -52.75 11.34 -21.15
CA ALA A 11 -51.43 11.56 -21.70
C ALA A 11 -50.63 12.43 -20.72
N THR A 12 -49.73 11.79 -19.97
CA THR A 12 -48.52 12.46 -19.54
C THR A 12 -47.58 12.37 -20.72
N ASP A 13 -47.52 13.46 -21.48
CA ASP A 13 -46.36 13.85 -22.27
C ASP A 13 -45.14 13.88 -21.34
N ALA A 14 -44.59 12.71 -21.02
CA ALA A 14 -43.20 12.59 -20.65
C ALA A 14 -42.45 12.53 -21.98
N ALA A 15 -42.05 13.71 -22.45
CA ALA A 15 -41.11 13.82 -23.54
C ALA A 15 -39.93 12.87 -23.27
N ASP A 16 -39.75 11.95 -24.20
CA ASP A 16 -38.61 11.07 -24.36
C ASP A 16 -37.37 11.95 -24.59
N ASP A 17 -36.71 12.36 -23.50
CA ASP A 17 -35.48 13.17 -23.48
C ASP A 17 -34.24 12.27 -23.66
N GLY A 18 -34.34 11.29 -24.57
CA GLY A 18 -33.38 10.20 -24.73
C GLY A 18 -32.05 10.57 -25.38
N ASP A 19 -31.88 11.80 -25.86
CA ASP A 19 -30.71 12.24 -26.66
C ASP A 19 -30.03 13.53 -26.15
N ARG A 20 -30.38 14.02 -24.96
CA ARG A 20 -29.74 15.22 -24.40
C ARG A 20 -28.38 14.87 -23.80
N GLU A 21 -27.32 15.54 -24.26
CA GLU A 21 -26.01 15.47 -23.60
C GLU A 21 -26.13 15.94 -22.13
N PRO A 22 -25.66 15.13 -21.16
CA PRO A 22 -25.69 15.50 -19.75
C PRO A 22 -24.98 16.83 -19.51
N THR A 23 -25.58 17.68 -18.68
CA THR A 23 -24.93 18.90 -18.23
C THR A 23 -23.78 18.59 -17.26
N PRO A 24 -22.79 19.50 -17.14
CA PRO A 24 -21.71 19.34 -16.16
C PRO A 24 -22.18 19.10 -14.73
N THR A 25 -23.31 19.69 -14.34
CA THR A 25 -23.91 19.50 -13.00
C THR A 25 -24.49 18.11 -12.81
N GLU A 26 -25.15 17.55 -13.84
CA GLU A 26 -25.66 16.18 -13.81
C GLU A 26 -24.51 15.17 -13.74
N ILE A 27 -23.46 15.40 -14.54
CA ILE A 27 -22.22 14.60 -14.51
C ILE A 27 -21.60 14.66 -13.12
N GLU A 28 -21.41 15.85 -12.53
CA GLU A 28 -20.86 15.97 -11.17
C GLU A 28 -21.74 15.27 -10.12
N SER A 29 -23.06 15.32 -10.26
CA SER A 29 -23.98 14.62 -9.35
C SER A 29 -23.79 13.10 -9.43
N TRP A 30 -23.73 12.53 -10.64
CA TRP A 30 -23.50 11.10 -10.84
C TRP A 30 -22.13 10.64 -10.37
N GLU A 31 -21.10 11.46 -10.59
CA GLU A 31 -19.75 11.23 -10.07
C GLU A 31 -19.77 11.14 -8.55
N ARG A 32 -20.43 12.09 -7.87
CA ARG A 32 -20.55 12.12 -6.41
C ARG A 32 -21.33 10.92 -5.87
N GLU A 33 -22.40 10.51 -6.54
CA GLU A 33 -23.17 9.31 -6.17
C GLU A 33 -22.37 8.00 -6.33
N THR A 34 -21.41 8.01 -7.27
CA THR A 34 -20.51 6.88 -7.53
C THR A 34 -19.36 6.84 -6.51
N VAL A 35 -18.72 7.99 -6.27
CA VAL A 35 -17.51 8.11 -5.44
C VAL A 35 -17.82 8.03 -3.95
N PHE A 36 -18.95 8.57 -3.49
CA PHE A 36 -19.26 8.63 -2.06
C PHE A 36 -20.20 7.52 -1.60
N ALA A 37 -19.92 6.96 -0.43
CA ALA A 37 -20.90 6.22 0.35
C ALA A 37 -21.95 7.20 0.89
N SER A 38 -23.15 7.17 0.31
CA SER A 38 -24.29 8.00 0.71
C SER A 38 -25.52 7.15 1.04
N GLY A 39 -26.42 7.70 1.85
CA GLY A 39 -27.67 7.03 2.24
C GLY A 39 -27.43 5.62 2.83
N HIS A 40 -28.03 4.61 2.19
CA HIS A 40 -27.92 3.20 2.60
C HIS A 40 -26.50 2.62 2.50
N LYS A 41 -25.58 3.25 1.76
CA LYS A 41 -24.18 2.80 1.66
C LYS A 41 -23.29 3.31 2.79
N ALA A 42 -23.77 4.27 3.60
CA ALA A 42 -23.00 4.93 4.66
C ALA A 42 -23.37 4.43 6.08
N THR A 43 -24.02 3.26 6.17
CA THR A 43 -24.39 2.63 7.44
C THR A 43 -23.23 1.82 8.02
N ALA A 44 -23.33 1.39 9.27
CA ALA A 44 -22.28 0.60 9.91
C ALA A 44 -22.14 -0.80 9.29
N GLU A 45 -23.21 -1.30 8.67
CA GLU A 45 -23.26 -2.62 8.03
C GLU A 45 -22.69 -2.60 6.61
N GLU A 46 -22.70 -1.45 5.93
CA GLU A 46 -22.26 -1.34 4.53
C GLU A 46 -20.92 -0.58 4.38
N PHE A 47 -20.53 0.26 5.35
CA PHE A 47 -19.28 1.03 5.33
C PHE A 47 -18.40 0.74 6.56
N PRO A 48 -17.08 0.57 6.39
CA PRO A 48 -16.34 0.68 5.13
C PRO A 48 -16.35 -0.63 4.34
N ARG A 49 -15.86 -0.61 3.09
CA ARG A 49 -16.00 -1.76 2.19
C ARG A 49 -14.87 -1.84 1.17
N LEU A 50 -14.28 -3.02 1.05
CA LEU A 50 -13.33 -3.35 -0.02
C LEU A 50 -13.77 -4.63 -0.73
N TRP A 51 -13.63 -4.66 -2.05
CA TRP A 51 -14.02 -5.79 -2.87
C TRP A 51 -12.92 -6.24 -3.83
N ASN A 52 -13.02 -7.49 -4.25
CA ASN A 52 -12.23 -8.06 -5.32
C ASN A 52 -13.13 -8.44 -6.49
N LEU A 53 -12.73 -8.00 -7.68
CA LEU A 53 -13.24 -8.56 -8.91
C LEU A 53 -12.41 -9.79 -9.27
N SER A 54 -13.08 -10.88 -9.64
CA SER A 54 -12.43 -12.14 -10.01
C SER A 54 -12.20 -12.22 -11.49
N VAL A 55 -11.08 -12.75 -11.96
CA VAL A 55 -10.82 -12.95 -13.39
C VAL A 55 -11.64 -14.08 -14.03
N SER A 56 -12.47 -14.81 -13.28
CA SER A 56 -13.25 -15.95 -13.78
C SER A 56 -14.23 -15.60 -14.91
N PHE A 57 -14.64 -14.34 -15.05
CA PHE A 57 -15.50 -13.89 -16.16
C PHE A 57 -14.76 -13.80 -17.50
N THR A 58 -13.42 -13.73 -17.50
CA THR A 58 -12.60 -13.59 -18.72
C THR A 58 -11.62 -14.74 -18.94
N LYS A 59 -11.18 -15.42 -17.88
CA LYS A 59 -10.20 -16.49 -17.96
C LYS A 59 -10.79 -17.77 -17.39
N ARG A 60 -10.68 -18.84 -18.17
CA ARG A 60 -11.07 -20.18 -17.74
C ARG A 60 -10.11 -20.75 -16.70
N ALA A 61 -8.82 -20.48 -16.82
CA ALA A 61 -7.79 -21.02 -15.93
C ALA A 61 -6.72 -19.95 -15.68
N ILE A 62 -6.03 -20.06 -14.55
CA ILE A 62 -4.92 -19.21 -14.15
C ILE A 62 -3.66 -20.05 -13.90
N VAL A 63 -2.52 -19.44 -14.15
CA VAL A 63 -1.21 -19.95 -13.71
C VAL A 63 -1.07 -19.53 -12.27
N ARG A 64 -0.89 -20.47 -11.34
CA ARG A 64 -0.71 -20.17 -9.91
C ARG A 64 0.68 -20.60 -9.47
N PRO A 65 1.49 -19.72 -8.86
CA PRO A 65 2.78 -20.14 -8.32
C PRO A 65 2.60 -21.09 -7.14
N THR A 66 3.51 -22.04 -6.98
CA THR A 66 3.59 -22.87 -5.77
C THR A 66 4.06 -22.04 -4.57
N VAL A 67 4.93 -21.07 -4.81
CA VAL A 67 5.39 -20.08 -3.83
C VAL A 67 5.24 -18.67 -4.42
N PRO A 68 4.15 -17.94 -4.09
CA PRO A 68 3.98 -16.58 -4.57
C PRO A 68 4.99 -15.64 -3.90
N GLN A 69 5.67 -14.81 -4.69
CA GLN A 69 6.46 -13.70 -4.14
C GLN A 69 5.53 -12.64 -3.52
N PRO A 70 5.99 -11.80 -2.58
CA PRO A 70 5.23 -10.63 -2.14
C PRO A 70 4.99 -9.65 -3.30
N PRO A 71 3.82 -8.98 -3.38
CA PRO A 71 3.57 -8.02 -4.44
C PRO A 71 4.29 -6.69 -4.18
N GLU A 72 4.87 -6.11 -5.24
CA GLU A 72 5.42 -4.77 -5.27
C GLU A 72 4.44 -3.81 -5.95
N TYR A 73 4.20 -2.66 -5.34
CA TYR A 73 3.31 -1.63 -5.88
C TYR A 73 4.11 -0.69 -6.78
N VAL A 74 3.75 -0.61 -8.05
CA VAL A 74 4.42 0.26 -9.02
C VAL A 74 3.46 1.35 -9.47
N THR A 75 3.83 2.60 -9.19
CA THR A 75 3.02 3.75 -9.57
C THR A 75 3.25 4.14 -11.03
N ILE A 76 2.16 4.25 -11.78
CA ILE A 76 2.17 4.63 -13.19
C ILE A 76 1.24 5.82 -13.44
N ALA A 77 1.61 6.69 -14.38
CA ALA A 77 0.69 7.72 -14.84
C ALA A 77 -0.48 7.04 -15.56
N LEU A 78 -1.71 7.35 -15.15
CA LEU A 78 -2.92 6.99 -15.89
C LEU A 78 -3.60 8.26 -16.41
N PRO A 79 -4.20 8.18 -17.60
CA PRO A 79 -5.02 9.25 -18.14
C PRO A 79 -6.25 9.49 -17.25
N ARG A 80 -6.75 10.73 -17.23
CA ARG A 80 -7.93 11.07 -16.43
C ARG A 80 -9.21 10.57 -17.11
N PRO A 81 -10.20 10.04 -16.37
CA PRO A 81 -11.41 9.44 -16.94
C PRO A 81 -12.30 10.37 -17.79
N GLN A 82 -12.15 11.70 -17.65
CA GLN A 82 -13.06 12.69 -18.25
C GLN A 82 -12.62 13.24 -19.62
N VAL A 83 -11.39 12.96 -20.06
CA VAL A 83 -10.92 13.48 -21.35
C VAL A 83 -11.30 12.46 -22.40
N ARG A 84 -12.26 12.83 -23.28
CA ARG A 84 -12.66 12.17 -24.53
C ARG A 84 -11.60 11.15 -24.96
N GLU A 85 -11.78 9.90 -24.51
CA GLU A 85 -10.69 8.93 -24.41
C GLU A 85 -10.09 8.74 -25.79
N ASP A 86 -8.81 9.03 -25.94
CA ASP A 86 -8.09 8.47 -27.08
C ASP A 86 -8.00 6.95 -26.87
N ASP A 87 -8.02 6.18 -27.97
CA ASP A 87 -8.01 4.72 -27.90
C ASP A 87 -6.79 4.18 -27.10
N GLU A 88 -5.71 4.96 -27.04
CA GLU A 88 -4.48 4.64 -26.31
C GLU A 88 -4.66 4.74 -24.79
N SER A 89 -5.35 5.76 -24.30
CA SER A 89 -5.71 5.95 -22.89
C SER A 89 -6.53 4.79 -22.35
N LEU A 90 -7.59 4.42 -23.09
CA LEU A 90 -8.45 3.31 -22.73
C LEU A 90 -7.68 1.99 -22.77
N ARG A 91 -6.88 1.76 -23.81
CA ARG A 91 -6.02 0.57 -23.92
C ARG A 91 -5.05 0.45 -22.74
N ARG A 92 -4.44 1.55 -22.30
CA ARG A 92 -3.55 1.57 -21.13
C ARG A 92 -4.30 1.19 -19.85
N SER A 93 -5.46 1.79 -19.60
CA SER A 93 -6.28 1.49 -18.42
C SER A 93 -6.77 0.04 -18.41
N LEU A 94 -7.15 -0.51 -19.58
CA LEU A 94 -7.52 -1.91 -19.74
C LEU A 94 -6.34 -2.86 -19.48
N ALA A 95 -5.15 -2.57 -20.03
CA ALA A 95 -3.97 -3.39 -19.80
C ALA A 95 -3.62 -3.47 -18.30
N VAL A 96 -3.73 -2.35 -17.57
CA VAL A 96 -3.51 -2.28 -16.12
C VAL A 96 -4.57 -3.07 -15.37
N HIS A 97 -5.84 -2.93 -15.75
CA HIS A 97 -6.93 -3.71 -15.20
C HIS A 97 -6.68 -5.21 -15.36
N GLU A 98 -6.45 -5.68 -16.59
CA GLU A 98 -6.21 -7.09 -16.88
C GLU A 98 -5.00 -7.65 -16.14
N TRP A 99 -3.90 -6.87 -16.09
CA TRP A 99 -2.69 -7.24 -15.34
C TRP A 99 -3.02 -7.47 -13.87
N ASN A 100 -3.67 -6.50 -13.24
CA ASN A 100 -3.99 -6.55 -11.82
C ASN A 100 -5.05 -7.60 -11.48
N GLN A 101 -6.01 -7.88 -12.38
CA GLN A 101 -7.00 -8.95 -12.19
C GLN A 101 -6.36 -10.34 -12.15
N LEU A 102 -5.22 -10.53 -12.80
CA LEU A 102 -4.41 -11.75 -12.72
C LEU A 102 -3.59 -11.83 -11.42
N TRP A 103 -4.12 -11.30 -10.30
CA TRP A 103 -3.40 -11.24 -9.03
C TRP A 103 -2.96 -12.62 -8.55
N GLU A 104 -3.76 -13.67 -8.80
CA GLU A 104 -3.45 -15.06 -8.44
C GLU A 104 -2.22 -15.61 -9.17
N ALA A 105 -1.86 -15.04 -10.33
CA ALA A 105 -0.67 -15.42 -11.07
C ALA A 105 0.63 -14.84 -10.52
N ALA A 106 0.55 -13.87 -9.60
CA ALA A 106 1.69 -13.29 -8.90
C ALA A 106 2.84 -12.92 -9.88
N GLN A 107 4.02 -13.51 -9.68
CA GLN A 107 5.18 -13.28 -10.54
C GLN A 107 5.01 -13.72 -12.00
N PHE A 108 4.05 -14.60 -12.31
CA PHE A 108 3.83 -15.11 -13.65
C PHE A 108 2.83 -14.30 -14.49
N ARG A 109 2.40 -13.11 -14.03
CA ARG A 109 1.44 -12.25 -14.78
C ARG A 109 1.89 -11.93 -16.19
N ARG A 110 3.18 -11.62 -16.40
CA ARG A 110 3.77 -11.35 -17.72
C ARG A 110 3.40 -12.42 -18.74
N ARG A 111 3.27 -13.69 -18.33
CA ARG A 111 3.04 -14.85 -19.20
C ARG A 111 1.66 -14.84 -19.89
N PHE A 112 0.75 -13.95 -19.48
CA PHE A 112 -0.58 -13.80 -20.10
C PHE A 112 -0.66 -12.76 -21.20
N PHE A 113 0.40 -11.98 -21.42
CA PHE A 113 0.40 -10.83 -22.32
C PHE A 113 1.32 -11.06 -23.53
N ASP A 114 0.97 -10.51 -24.67
CA ASP A 114 1.86 -10.26 -25.80
C ASP A 114 2.43 -8.83 -25.65
N GLU A 115 3.75 -8.68 -25.57
CA GLU A 115 4.44 -7.40 -25.28
C GLU A 115 4.09 -6.32 -26.32
N GLU A 116 3.94 -6.72 -27.59
CA GLU A 116 3.71 -5.80 -28.70
C GLU A 116 2.23 -5.43 -28.87
N LYS A 117 1.32 -6.30 -28.41
CA LYS A 117 -0.13 -6.17 -28.67
C LYS A 117 -0.95 -5.80 -27.46
N ASP A 118 -0.54 -6.20 -26.27
CA ASP A 118 -1.41 -6.07 -25.09
C ASP A 118 -0.90 -4.98 -24.14
N LEU A 119 0.40 -4.65 -24.16
CA LEU A 119 1.02 -3.69 -23.26
C LEU A 119 1.43 -2.39 -23.99
N THR A 120 1.35 -1.26 -23.28
CA THR A 120 2.01 -0.02 -23.73
C THR A 120 3.52 -0.13 -23.54
N PRO A 121 4.36 0.61 -24.30
CA PRO A 121 5.83 0.44 -24.27
C PRO A 121 6.47 0.59 -22.88
N ASP A 122 5.90 1.39 -21.99
CA ASP A 122 6.37 1.52 -20.61
C ASP A 122 5.95 0.38 -19.70
N LEU A 123 4.74 -0.18 -19.88
CA LEU A 123 4.30 -1.39 -19.17
C LEU A 123 5.08 -2.62 -19.65
N ALA A 124 5.32 -2.73 -20.96
CA ALA A 124 6.16 -3.75 -21.56
C ALA A 124 7.56 -3.78 -20.90
N ARG A 125 8.26 -2.63 -20.83
CA ARG A 125 9.57 -2.53 -20.15
C ARG A 125 9.58 -3.01 -18.69
N ILE A 126 8.47 -2.85 -17.97
CA ILE A 126 8.35 -3.35 -16.60
C ILE A 126 8.15 -4.87 -16.61
N ALA A 127 7.34 -5.35 -17.54
CA ALA A 127 7.05 -6.75 -17.74
C ALA A 127 8.30 -7.54 -18.23
N ASP A 128 9.20 -6.91 -19.00
CA ASP A 128 10.47 -7.46 -19.49
C ASP A 128 11.48 -7.77 -18.38
N ARG A 129 11.23 -7.28 -17.15
CA ARG A 129 12.05 -7.61 -15.98
C ARG A 129 11.92 -9.08 -15.56
N GLY A 130 11.02 -9.82 -16.19
CA GLY A 130 10.84 -11.26 -15.98
C GLY A 130 9.69 -11.55 -15.02
N ASP A 131 9.80 -12.69 -14.32
CA ASP A 131 8.77 -13.14 -13.41
C ASP A 131 8.88 -12.37 -12.06
N VAL A 132 8.27 -11.18 -12.03
CA VAL A 132 8.18 -10.29 -10.85
C VAL A 132 6.73 -10.03 -10.46
N ASN A 133 6.41 -10.09 -9.17
CA ASN A 133 5.04 -9.89 -8.68
C ASN A 133 4.71 -8.40 -8.55
N ILE A 134 4.26 -7.76 -9.63
CA ILE A 134 3.96 -6.32 -9.65
C ILE A 134 2.45 -6.05 -9.67
N ILE A 135 1.99 -5.11 -8.84
CA ILE A 135 0.64 -4.52 -8.90
C ILE A 135 0.78 -3.07 -9.35
N PHE A 136 0.10 -2.71 -10.44
CA PHE A 136 0.10 -1.33 -10.92
C PHE A 136 -0.92 -0.49 -10.15
N VAL A 137 -0.55 0.72 -9.78
CA VAL A 137 -1.48 1.69 -9.16
C VAL A 137 -1.31 3.07 -9.82
N PRO A 138 -2.39 3.86 -9.92
CA PRO A 138 -2.30 5.23 -10.43
C PRO A 138 -1.37 6.09 -9.57
N ARG A 139 -0.46 6.82 -10.21
CA ARG A 139 0.34 7.86 -9.58
C ARG A 139 -0.51 9.12 -9.43
N THR A 140 -0.90 9.44 -8.20
CA THR A 140 -1.67 10.65 -7.88
C THR A 140 -0.95 11.50 -6.83
N PRO A 141 -1.21 12.83 -6.77
CA PRO A 141 -0.65 13.68 -5.72
C PRO A 141 -1.02 13.21 -4.30
N SER A 142 -2.22 12.65 -4.13
CA SER A 142 -2.69 12.15 -2.83
C SER A 142 -2.10 10.79 -2.44
N ARG A 143 -1.49 10.06 -3.40
CA ARG A 143 -1.06 8.65 -3.24
C ARG A 143 -2.19 7.73 -2.76
N TYR A 144 -3.45 8.12 -2.96
CA TYR A 144 -4.62 7.39 -2.44
C TYR A 144 -4.62 5.92 -2.86
N TYR A 145 -4.30 5.61 -4.11
CA TYR A 145 -4.33 4.24 -4.62
C TYR A 145 -3.28 3.31 -4.02
N GLU A 146 -2.16 3.87 -3.55
CA GLU A 146 -1.14 3.12 -2.81
C GLU A 146 -1.66 2.70 -1.44
N TYR A 147 -2.49 3.55 -0.82
CA TYR A 147 -3.02 3.36 0.53
C TYR A 147 -4.50 2.98 0.58
N ALA A 148 -5.13 2.70 -0.57
CA ALA A 148 -6.55 2.38 -0.66
C ALA A 148 -6.96 1.23 0.28
N PRO A 149 -6.19 0.12 0.39
CA PRO A 149 -6.49 -0.93 1.37
C PRO A 149 -6.63 -0.42 2.83
N LEU A 150 -5.74 0.48 3.25
CA LEU A 150 -5.77 1.06 4.60
C LEU A 150 -6.91 2.07 4.76
N TYR A 151 -7.16 2.87 3.71
CA TYR A 151 -8.26 3.83 3.69
C TYR A 151 -9.62 3.14 3.87
N HIS A 152 -9.83 2.05 3.14
CA HIS A 152 -11.09 1.29 3.17
C HIS A 152 -11.27 0.43 4.42
N LEU A 153 -10.35 0.51 5.40
CA LEU A 153 -10.54 -0.02 6.76
C LEU A 153 -11.01 1.04 7.75
N LEU A 154 -11.00 2.32 7.37
CA LEU A 154 -11.39 3.41 8.26
C LEU A 154 -12.91 3.43 8.45
N ASP A 155 -13.36 3.31 9.70
CA ASP A 155 -14.78 3.46 10.02
C ASP A 155 -15.27 4.90 9.77
N ARG A 156 -16.60 5.05 9.70
CA ARG A 156 -17.24 6.34 9.41
C ARG A 156 -16.82 7.41 10.42
N ARG A 157 -16.78 7.04 11.71
CA ARG A 157 -16.45 7.96 12.80
C ARG A 157 -15.01 8.49 12.68
N THR A 158 -14.09 7.66 12.22
CA THR A 158 -12.69 7.99 12.01
C THR A 158 -12.57 8.90 10.80
N CYS A 159 -13.20 8.56 9.67
CA CYS A 159 -13.23 9.44 8.51
C CYS A 159 -13.78 10.84 8.86
N GLU A 160 -14.94 10.92 9.51
CA GLU A 160 -15.53 12.19 9.94
C GLU A 160 -14.62 12.98 10.90
N ARG A 161 -13.98 12.29 11.87
CA ARG A 161 -13.07 12.92 12.85
C ARG A 161 -11.87 13.58 12.18
N TYR A 162 -11.30 12.94 11.17
CA TYR A 162 -10.11 13.43 10.46
C TYR A 162 -10.47 14.23 9.20
N GLY A 163 -11.76 14.45 8.93
CA GLY A 163 -12.24 15.17 7.75
C GLY A 163 -11.88 14.47 6.45
N LEU A 164 -11.91 13.14 6.42
CA LEU A 164 -11.78 12.31 5.24
C LEU A 164 -13.18 12.01 4.68
N PRO A 165 -13.35 11.98 3.34
CA PRO A 165 -14.64 11.66 2.74
C PRO A 165 -15.06 10.21 2.99
N LEU A 166 -16.37 9.95 3.05
CA LEU A 166 -16.86 8.57 3.03
C LEU A 166 -16.83 8.09 1.57
N LEU A 167 -15.70 7.56 1.12
CA LEU A 167 -15.61 6.97 -0.21
C LEU A 167 -16.47 5.70 -0.27
N GLY A 168 -17.03 5.41 -1.43
CA GLY A 168 -17.76 4.18 -1.69
C GLY A 168 -16.84 2.96 -1.63
N ARG A 169 -17.34 1.84 -2.17
CA ARG A 169 -16.60 0.58 -2.20
C ARG A 169 -15.27 0.72 -2.93
N GLY A 170 -14.15 0.48 -2.24
CA GLY A 170 -12.83 0.36 -2.86
C GLY A 170 -12.63 -0.99 -3.52
N GLN A 171 -11.74 -1.07 -4.50
CA GLN A 171 -11.37 -2.33 -5.18
C GLN A 171 -9.91 -2.69 -4.93
N TRP A 172 -9.64 -3.96 -4.61
CA TRP A 172 -8.30 -4.52 -4.60
C TRP A 172 -8.18 -5.79 -5.47
N PRO A 173 -7.10 -5.91 -6.27
CA PRO A 173 -6.17 -4.84 -6.60
C PRO A 173 -6.86 -3.72 -7.42
N PHE A 174 -6.18 -2.60 -7.61
CA PHE A 174 -6.70 -1.52 -8.45
C PHE A 174 -7.12 -2.06 -9.83
N GLY A 175 -8.32 -1.72 -10.29
CA GLY A 175 -8.83 -2.16 -11.59
C GLY A 175 -8.71 -1.04 -12.61
N MET A 176 -9.78 -0.25 -12.71
CA MET A 176 -9.88 0.91 -13.58
C MET A 176 -10.59 2.02 -12.80
N GLU A 177 -10.22 3.27 -13.08
CA GLU A 177 -10.87 4.44 -12.49
C GLU A 177 -11.89 5.01 -13.50
N PHE A 178 -13.16 5.03 -13.12
CA PHE A 178 -14.23 5.61 -13.95
C PHE A 178 -14.55 7.06 -13.56
N VAL A 179 -14.17 7.46 -12.35
CA VAL A 179 -14.37 8.82 -11.81
C VAL A 179 -13.08 9.24 -11.11
N ASP A 180 -12.57 10.43 -11.42
CA ASP A 180 -11.40 11.02 -10.77
C ASP A 180 -11.66 11.19 -9.26
N THR A 181 -11.26 10.19 -8.48
CA THR A 181 -11.44 10.17 -7.03
C THR A 181 -10.57 11.26 -6.40
N GLY A 182 -9.43 11.57 -7.01
CA GLY A 182 -8.50 12.60 -6.57
C GLY A 182 -9.14 13.99 -6.44
N LYS A 183 -10.06 14.33 -7.35
CA LYS A 183 -10.87 15.57 -7.32
C LYS A 183 -11.63 15.79 -5.99
N TYR A 184 -11.97 14.70 -5.30
CA TYR A 184 -12.80 14.73 -4.10
C TYR A 184 -12.01 14.56 -2.79
N LEU A 185 -10.70 14.34 -2.89
CA LEU A 185 -9.83 14.22 -1.72
C LEU A 185 -9.42 15.61 -1.22
N PRO A 186 -9.25 15.80 0.10
CA PRO A 186 -8.75 17.05 0.64
C PRO A 186 -7.30 17.31 0.21
N ASP A 187 -6.91 18.58 0.04
CA ASP A 187 -5.55 18.98 -0.36
C ASP A 187 -4.47 18.46 0.60
N ASP A 188 -4.79 18.32 1.90
CA ASP A 188 -3.91 17.78 2.93
C ASP A 188 -4.15 16.29 3.23
N PHE A 189 -4.62 15.53 2.25
CA PHE A 189 -4.90 14.09 2.38
C PHE A 189 -3.70 13.30 2.92
N GLU A 190 -2.49 13.59 2.43
CA GLU A 190 -1.23 12.97 2.87
C GLU A 190 -0.96 13.14 4.37
N ARG A 191 -1.57 14.14 5.01
CA ARG A 191 -1.47 14.37 6.45
C ARG A 191 -2.61 13.71 7.21
N ARG A 192 -3.83 13.75 6.65
CA ARG A 192 -5.04 13.25 7.32
C ARG A 192 -5.08 11.72 7.40
N LEU A 193 -4.71 11.03 6.31
CA LEU A 193 -4.77 9.57 6.26
C LEU A 193 -3.82 8.90 7.28
N PRO A 194 -2.53 9.27 7.40
CA PRO A 194 -1.67 8.76 8.46
C PRO A 194 -2.22 8.95 9.87
N GLN A 195 -2.84 10.10 10.15
CA GLN A 195 -3.41 10.38 11.47
C GLN A 195 -4.65 9.54 11.76
N ALA A 196 -5.51 9.37 10.75
CA ALA A 196 -6.68 8.51 10.83
C ALA A 196 -6.27 7.06 11.08
N TRP A 197 -5.37 6.54 10.25
CA TRP A 197 -4.83 5.19 10.38
C TRP A 197 -4.16 4.96 11.74
N ALA A 198 -3.26 5.86 12.15
CA ALA A 198 -2.60 5.76 13.45
C ALA A 198 -3.60 5.68 14.59
N SER A 199 -4.72 6.42 14.52
CA SER A 199 -5.78 6.38 15.54
C SER A 199 -6.53 5.06 15.58
N THR A 200 -6.68 4.40 14.43
CA THR A 200 -7.33 3.10 14.26
C THR A 200 -6.47 1.99 14.87
N VAL A 201 -5.19 1.91 14.49
CA VAL A 201 -4.30 0.85 14.96
C VAL A 201 -3.78 1.05 16.38
N TRP A 202 -3.85 2.28 16.92
CA TRP A 202 -3.20 2.62 18.19
C TRP A 202 -3.53 1.68 19.33
N ARG A 203 -4.80 1.26 19.45
CA ARG A 203 -5.23 0.37 20.55
C ARG A 203 -4.59 -1.01 20.51
N HIS A 204 -4.11 -1.45 19.35
CA HIS A 204 -3.37 -2.69 19.21
C HIS A 204 -1.88 -2.50 19.57
N LEU A 205 -1.35 -1.28 19.39
CA LEU A 205 0.05 -0.95 19.66
C LEU A 205 0.31 -0.52 21.11
N ASP A 206 -0.56 0.28 21.71
CA ASP A 206 -0.48 0.74 23.10
C ASP A 206 -1.89 0.97 23.64
N SER A 207 -2.48 -0.09 24.20
CA SER A 207 -3.83 -0.08 24.78
C SER A 207 -3.91 0.68 26.10
N GLY A 208 -2.79 0.88 26.79
CA GLY A 208 -2.73 1.45 28.13
C GLY A 208 -2.73 2.98 28.16
N SER A 209 -2.35 3.64 27.07
CA SER A 209 -2.32 5.11 27.00
C SER A 209 -2.66 5.59 25.61
N GLY A 210 -3.50 6.63 25.50
CA GLY A 210 -3.89 7.17 24.19
C GLY A 210 -2.75 7.88 23.47
N LEU A 211 -2.82 7.95 22.14
CA LEU A 211 -1.79 8.54 21.26
C LEU A 211 -1.34 9.96 21.66
N VAL A 212 -2.25 10.78 22.22
CA VAL A 212 -1.94 12.14 22.69
C VAL A 212 -1.05 12.20 23.94
N ALA A 213 -0.83 11.08 24.62
CA ALA A 213 0.07 10.96 25.75
C ALA A 213 1.55 10.99 25.35
N PHE A 214 1.85 10.77 24.07
CA PHE A 214 3.19 10.65 23.54
C PHE A 214 3.57 11.90 22.75
N SER A 215 4.87 12.20 22.70
CA SER A 215 5.42 13.27 21.86
C SER A 215 5.21 12.93 20.38
N ARG A 216 5.52 13.86 19.48
CA ARG A 216 5.40 13.59 18.02
C ARG A 216 6.50 12.66 17.53
N ASP A 217 7.62 12.61 18.27
CA ASP A 217 8.83 11.89 17.91
C ASP A 217 8.91 10.51 18.60
N ASP A 218 7.92 10.14 19.43
CA ASP A 218 7.82 8.80 20.01
C ASP A 218 7.86 7.73 18.90
N PRO A 219 8.76 6.74 18.97
CA PRO A 219 8.94 5.78 17.88
C PRO A 219 7.71 4.93 17.56
N ILE A 220 6.89 4.57 18.57
CA ILE A 220 5.66 3.79 18.36
C ILE A 220 4.62 4.65 17.66
N ARG A 221 4.54 5.94 18.01
CA ARG A 221 3.71 6.91 17.31
C ARG A 221 4.16 7.10 15.87
N LEU A 222 5.46 7.25 15.60
CA LEU A 222 5.98 7.37 14.23
C LEU A 222 5.63 6.14 13.40
N LEU A 223 5.82 4.94 13.95
CA LEU A 223 5.45 3.67 13.30
C LEU A 223 3.94 3.60 12.98
N ALA A 224 3.09 4.04 13.91
CA ALA A 224 1.64 4.08 13.70
C ALA A 224 1.23 5.00 12.53
N HIS A 225 1.97 6.07 12.27
CA HIS A 225 1.71 6.99 11.16
C HIS A 225 2.37 6.56 9.83
N ASN A 226 3.30 5.61 9.85
CA ASN A 226 4.01 5.18 8.66
C ASN A 226 3.15 4.21 7.83
N LEU A 227 2.34 4.75 6.91
CA LEU A 227 1.46 3.92 6.06
C LEU A 227 2.23 2.88 5.23
N ASP A 228 3.45 3.20 4.78
CA ASP A 228 4.25 2.27 3.98
C ASP A 228 4.66 1.02 4.78
N TYR A 229 4.78 1.12 6.10
CA TYR A 229 4.96 -0.05 6.97
C TYR A 229 3.72 -0.95 7.01
N TRP A 230 2.53 -0.37 6.89
CA TRP A 230 1.25 -1.07 7.02
C TRP A 230 0.69 -1.62 5.69
N VAL A 231 1.18 -1.14 4.54
CA VAL A 231 0.76 -1.65 3.22
C VAL A 231 1.12 -3.14 3.02
N PRO A 232 2.35 -3.62 3.29
CA PRO A 232 2.67 -5.03 3.14
C PRO A 232 1.79 -5.97 3.98
N PRO A 233 1.58 -5.75 5.30
CA PRO A 233 0.75 -6.66 6.09
C PRO A 233 -0.72 -6.64 5.69
N VAL A 234 -1.33 -5.47 5.39
CA VAL A 234 -2.73 -5.45 4.93
C VAL A 234 -2.89 -6.17 3.60
N THR A 235 -1.92 -6.02 2.68
CA THR A 235 -1.93 -6.72 1.40
C THR A 235 -1.78 -8.24 1.57
N ALA A 236 -0.96 -8.68 2.51
CA ALA A 236 -0.84 -10.10 2.83
C ALA A 236 -2.15 -10.66 3.39
N VAL A 237 -2.80 -9.95 4.32
CA VAL A 237 -4.14 -10.34 4.83
C VAL A 237 -5.16 -10.43 3.70
N ILE A 238 -5.20 -9.44 2.80
CA ILE A 238 -6.09 -9.47 1.64
C ILE A 238 -5.83 -10.70 0.76
N GLN A 239 -4.56 -10.99 0.44
CA GLN A 239 -4.21 -12.15 -0.37
C GLN A 239 -4.54 -13.47 0.33
N ASP A 240 -4.31 -13.57 1.63
CA ASP A 240 -4.65 -14.76 2.43
C ASP A 240 -6.16 -14.98 2.44
N THR A 241 -6.96 -13.94 2.70
CA THR A 241 -8.42 -14.07 2.64
C THR A 241 -8.91 -14.47 1.26
N LEU A 242 -8.37 -13.88 0.18
CA LEU A 242 -8.77 -14.27 -1.17
C LEU A 242 -8.36 -15.70 -1.51
N ARG A 243 -7.30 -16.25 -0.91
CA ARG A 243 -6.92 -17.67 -1.10
C ARG A 243 -7.94 -18.64 -0.48
N ASP A 244 -8.84 -18.15 0.36
CA ASP A 244 -9.93 -18.95 0.92
C ASP A 244 -11.23 -18.82 0.11
N PHE A 245 -11.29 -17.91 -0.88
CA PHE A 245 -12.47 -17.78 -1.73
C PHE A 245 -12.65 -19.03 -2.61
N PRO A 246 -13.92 -19.43 -2.88
CA PRO A 246 -14.22 -20.64 -3.62
C PRO A 246 -13.66 -20.56 -5.04
N LEU A 247 -13.28 -21.72 -5.59
CA LEU A 247 -12.86 -21.82 -6.98
C LEU A 247 -14.09 -21.77 -7.90
N VAL A 248 -13.96 -21.10 -9.05
CA VAL A 248 -14.96 -21.13 -10.12
C VAL A 248 -14.52 -22.17 -11.13
N GLU A 249 -14.96 -23.41 -10.92
CA GLU A 249 -14.66 -24.53 -11.82
C GLU A 249 -15.32 -24.32 -13.19
N GLY A 250 -14.57 -24.54 -14.26
CA GLY A 250 -15.08 -24.57 -15.63
C GLY A 250 -15.20 -26.00 -16.16
N ASP A 251 -15.75 -26.13 -17.36
CA ASP A 251 -15.99 -27.43 -17.97
C ASP A 251 -14.70 -28.14 -18.40
N GLY A 252 -14.43 -29.32 -17.82
CA GLY A 252 -13.34 -30.22 -18.22
C GLY A 252 -12.02 -29.99 -17.48
N ASP A 253 -11.07 -30.92 -17.59
CA ASP A 253 -9.90 -30.98 -16.71
C ASP A 253 -8.87 -29.85 -16.96
N LEU A 254 -8.19 -29.43 -15.89
CA LEU A 254 -6.99 -28.61 -15.98
C LEU A 254 -5.81 -29.46 -16.50
N PRO A 255 -4.87 -28.87 -17.26
CA PRO A 255 -3.71 -29.61 -17.72
C PRO A 255 -2.83 -30.09 -16.55
N ALA A 256 -2.04 -31.13 -16.75
CA ALA A 256 -1.12 -31.63 -15.70
C ALA A 256 0.02 -30.67 -15.35
N GLY A 257 0.27 -29.67 -16.20
CA GLY A 257 1.31 -28.64 -16.02
C GLY A 257 1.15 -27.53 -17.06
N ILE A 258 1.86 -26.42 -16.87
CA ILE A 258 1.78 -25.26 -17.76
C ILE A 258 2.87 -25.38 -18.82
N ARG A 259 2.48 -25.60 -20.08
CA ARG A 259 3.42 -25.66 -21.20
C ARG A 259 3.64 -24.28 -21.80
N LEU A 260 4.91 -23.91 -21.98
CA LEU A 260 5.33 -22.69 -22.66
C LEU A 260 5.35 -22.91 -24.18
N ILE A 261 5.45 -21.82 -24.94
CA ILE A 261 5.46 -21.83 -26.42
C ILE A 261 6.65 -22.63 -26.97
N ASP A 262 7.78 -22.64 -26.25
CA ASP A 262 8.97 -23.41 -26.60
C ASP A 262 8.85 -24.93 -26.28
N GLY A 263 7.70 -25.36 -25.73
CA GLY A 263 7.42 -26.74 -25.36
C GLY A 263 7.92 -27.16 -23.98
N SER A 264 8.64 -26.29 -23.26
CA SER A 264 9.04 -26.53 -21.88
C SER A 264 7.87 -26.42 -20.90
N VAL A 265 8.03 -26.93 -19.68
CA VAL A 265 7.05 -26.80 -18.61
C VAL A 265 7.50 -25.68 -17.68
N LEU A 266 6.59 -24.77 -17.32
CA LEU A 266 6.87 -23.70 -16.37
C LEU A 266 7.06 -24.28 -14.97
N ASP A 267 8.28 -24.19 -14.45
CA ASP A 267 8.62 -24.66 -13.10
C ASP A 267 8.02 -23.73 -12.02
N GLY A 268 7.73 -24.30 -10.84
CA GLY A 268 7.18 -23.55 -9.71
C GLY A 268 5.76 -23.03 -9.92
N ALA A 269 5.02 -23.55 -10.91
CA ALA A 269 3.66 -23.12 -11.23
C ALA A 269 2.73 -24.30 -11.49
N VAL A 270 1.46 -24.15 -11.09
CA VAL A 270 0.39 -25.12 -11.34
C VAL A 270 -0.79 -24.43 -12.01
N PRO A 271 -1.50 -25.11 -12.94
CA PRO A 271 -2.76 -24.58 -13.44
C PRO A 271 -3.82 -24.64 -12.34
N GLY A 272 -4.65 -23.62 -12.25
CA GLY A 272 -5.73 -23.54 -11.29
C GLY A 272 -6.98 -22.92 -11.90
N TRP A 273 -8.14 -23.28 -11.38
CA TRP A 273 -9.36 -22.50 -11.59
C TRP A 273 -9.21 -21.14 -10.91
N PRO A 274 -9.68 -20.04 -11.52
CA PRO A 274 -9.73 -18.75 -10.84
C PRO A 274 -10.66 -18.82 -9.63
N ARG A 275 -10.41 -17.99 -8.64
CA ARG A 275 -11.29 -17.86 -7.47
C ARG A 275 -12.45 -16.94 -7.77
N ALA A 276 -13.57 -17.13 -7.08
CA ALA A 276 -14.69 -16.21 -7.12
C ALA A 276 -14.27 -14.83 -6.61
N GLY A 277 -14.98 -13.79 -7.05
CA GLY A 277 -14.82 -12.44 -6.54
C GLY A 277 -15.84 -12.19 -5.43
N GLY A 278 -15.72 -11.06 -4.73
CA GLY A 278 -16.62 -10.75 -3.65
C GLY A 278 -16.13 -9.60 -2.78
N ASP A 279 -16.87 -9.32 -1.71
CA ASP A 279 -16.40 -8.41 -0.69
C ASP A 279 -15.32 -9.11 0.14
N LEU A 280 -14.19 -8.41 0.31
CA LEU A 280 -13.15 -8.80 1.27
C LEU A 280 -13.65 -8.53 2.68
N TRP A 281 -14.22 -7.34 2.87
CA TRP A 281 -14.98 -6.97 4.05
C TRP A 281 -16.09 -6.00 3.67
N ARG A 282 -17.16 -6.02 4.46
CA ARG A 282 -18.27 -5.09 4.38
C ARG A 282 -18.72 -4.70 5.79
N GLY A 283 -18.74 -3.40 6.05
CA GLY A 283 -19.18 -2.86 7.33
C GLY A 283 -18.07 -2.77 8.38
N GLN A 284 -18.40 -2.14 9.51
CA GLN A 284 -17.47 -1.77 10.56
C GLN A 284 -16.90 -2.98 11.30
N ASP A 285 -17.72 -4.01 11.53
CA ASP A 285 -17.31 -5.18 12.30
C ASP A 285 -16.26 -5.98 11.53
N GLU A 286 -16.53 -6.34 10.27
CA GLU A 286 -15.55 -7.04 9.42
C GLU A 286 -14.30 -6.18 9.19
N ALA A 287 -14.43 -4.87 8.97
CA ALA A 287 -13.27 -3.99 8.84
C ALA A 287 -12.40 -3.96 10.10
N ALA A 288 -13.01 -3.98 11.30
CA ALA A 288 -12.27 -4.04 12.56
C ALA A 288 -11.53 -5.38 12.73
N GLU A 289 -12.12 -6.48 12.28
CA GLU A 289 -11.44 -7.79 12.23
C GLU A 289 -10.23 -7.74 11.29
N PHE A 290 -10.36 -7.15 10.11
CA PHE A 290 -9.24 -6.98 9.18
C PHE A 290 -8.14 -6.05 9.70
N VAL A 291 -8.48 -5.03 10.49
CA VAL A 291 -7.48 -4.22 11.20
C VAL A 291 -6.69 -5.11 12.18
N ALA A 292 -7.37 -5.95 12.96
CA ALA A 292 -6.70 -6.86 13.89
C ALA A 292 -5.79 -7.86 13.16
N LEU A 293 -6.29 -8.49 12.10
CA LEU A 293 -5.51 -9.39 11.25
C LEU A 293 -4.29 -8.68 10.63
N THR A 294 -4.42 -7.42 10.23
CA THR A 294 -3.30 -6.63 9.71
C THR A 294 -2.21 -6.43 10.76
N VAL A 295 -2.59 -6.19 12.02
CA VAL A 295 -1.62 -6.05 13.11
C VAL A 295 -0.97 -7.39 13.44
N ASP A 296 -1.74 -8.47 13.49
CA ASP A 296 -1.22 -9.82 13.71
C ASP A 296 -0.24 -10.22 12.59
N GLN A 297 -0.56 -9.87 11.35
CA GLN A 297 0.31 -10.13 10.21
C GLN A 297 1.61 -9.30 10.25
N ALA A 298 1.53 -8.04 10.70
CA ALA A 298 2.73 -7.23 10.95
C ALA A 298 3.63 -7.83 12.07
N ASP A 299 3.04 -8.57 13.01
CA ASP A 299 3.74 -9.29 14.07
C ASP A 299 3.98 -10.79 13.78
N SER A 300 3.68 -11.27 12.56
CA SER A 300 3.79 -12.70 12.21
C SER A 300 5.16 -13.31 12.47
N THR A 301 6.22 -12.49 12.41
CA THR A 301 7.61 -12.88 12.68
C THR A 301 8.11 -12.45 14.07
N GLY A 302 7.25 -11.88 14.90
CA GLY A 302 7.58 -11.28 16.20
C GLY A 302 8.34 -9.95 16.11
N LYS A 303 8.59 -9.44 14.90
CA LYS A 303 9.34 -8.20 14.67
C LYS A 303 8.63 -6.96 15.24
N LEU A 304 7.32 -6.83 15.02
CA LEU A 304 6.55 -5.71 15.55
C LEU A 304 6.61 -5.70 17.08
N ARG A 305 6.34 -6.83 17.73
CA ARG A 305 6.39 -6.96 19.19
C ARG A 305 7.78 -6.68 19.74
N ALA A 306 8.83 -7.19 19.10
CA ALA A 306 10.21 -6.89 19.46
C ALA A 306 10.50 -5.38 19.40
N ILE A 307 10.02 -4.68 18.35
CA ILE A 307 10.14 -3.22 18.23
C ILE A 307 9.38 -2.53 19.37
N LEU A 308 8.11 -2.90 19.61
CA LEU A 308 7.29 -2.30 20.66
C LEU A 308 7.93 -2.48 22.04
N ASP A 309 8.39 -3.68 22.36
CA ASP A 309 9.02 -3.98 23.64
C ASP A 309 10.37 -3.27 23.81
N ALA A 310 11.18 -3.20 22.75
CA ALA A 310 12.43 -2.44 22.74
C ALA A 310 12.19 -0.95 23.00
N VAL A 311 11.20 -0.34 22.33
CA VAL A 311 10.86 1.07 22.56
C VAL A 311 10.35 1.27 23.99
N ARG A 312 9.37 0.48 24.44
CA ARG A 312 8.80 0.59 25.80
C ARG A 312 9.85 0.44 26.90
N ALA A 313 10.86 -0.42 26.70
CA ALA A 313 11.93 -0.63 27.66
C ALA A 313 12.95 0.54 27.72
N ASN A 314 13.07 1.30 26.63
CA ASN A 314 14.08 2.36 26.48
C ASN A 314 13.48 3.77 26.36
N ARG A 315 12.18 3.94 26.66
CA ARG A 315 11.51 5.25 26.65
C ARG A 315 12.26 6.26 27.51
N VAL A 316 12.36 7.49 27.02
CA VAL A 316 12.91 8.66 27.71
C VAL A 316 11.82 9.67 28.02
N ALA A 317 12.14 10.68 28.83
CA ALA A 317 11.16 11.72 29.22
C ALA A 317 10.59 12.47 28.00
N ASP A 318 11.40 12.66 26.95
CA ASP A 318 11.03 13.38 25.73
C ASP A 318 10.06 12.60 24.82
N ASP A 319 9.88 11.29 25.05
CA ASP A 319 8.90 10.47 24.34
C ASP A 319 7.46 10.77 24.82
N PHE A 320 7.31 11.44 25.95
CA PHE A 320 6.01 11.77 26.53
C PHE A 320 5.59 13.20 26.19
N SER A 321 4.29 13.39 26.00
CA SER A 321 3.73 14.73 25.96
C SER A 321 3.62 15.31 27.37
N ALA A 322 3.29 16.61 27.46
CA ALA A 322 3.01 17.27 28.72
C ALA A 322 1.78 16.70 29.46
N ARG A 323 0.98 15.84 28.81
CA ARG A 323 -0.24 15.26 29.39
C ARG A 323 0.10 14.09 30.32
N TRP A 324 -0.72 13.95 31.36
CA TRP A 324 -0.66 12.76 32.21
C TRP A 324 -1.15 11.52 31.45
N SER A 325 -0.50 10.38 31.69
CA SER A 325 -0.89 9.07 31.15
C SER A 325 -0.35 7.95 32.03
N TYR A 326 -0.95 6.76 31.94
CA TYR A 326 -0.46 5.58 32.67
C TYR A 326 0.97 5.22 32.25
N ALA A 327 1.29 5.30 30.96
CA ALA A 327 2.64 5.03 30.46
C ALA A 327 3.68 6.00 31.05
N ARG A 328 3.33 7.28 31.18
CA ARG A 328 4.21 8.29 31.79
C ARG A 328 4.36 8.06 33.29
N GLU A 329 3.26 7.77 33.98
CA GLU A 329 3.30 7.46 35.40
C GLU A 329 4.16 6.23 35.68
N ASP A 330 4.03 5.17 34.90
CA ASP A 330 4.85 3.95 35.04
C ASP A 330 6.34 4.22 34.76
N PHE A 331 6.64 5.06 33.77
CA PHE A 331 8.00 5.53 33.51
C PHE A 331 8.56 6.31 34.71
N GLU A 332 7.83 7.30 35.22
CA GLU A 332 8.24 8.10 36.38
C GLU A 332 8.41 7.22 37.63
N ARG A 333 7.50 6.27 37.88
CA ARG A 333 7.63 5.29 38.98
C ARG A 333 8.88 4.42 38.85
N LYS A 334 9.24 3.97 37.63
CA LYS A 334 10.47 3.21 37.38
C LYS A 334 11.73 4.07 37.58
N LEU A 335 11.67 5.35 37.20
CA LEU A 335 12.79 6.30 37.33
C LEU A 335 13.03 6.68 38.80
N TYR A 336 11.97 6.97 39.56
CA TYR A 336 12.06 7.43 40.95
C TYR A 336 12.13 6.31 42.00
N ARG A 337 12.14 5.04 41.59
CA ARG A 337 12.40 3.93 42.52
C ARG A 337 13.86 3.99 43.00
N LYS A 338 14.04 4.12 44.31
CA LYS A 338 15.30 4.40 45.08
C LYS A 338 16.56 3.54 44.81
N ARG A 339 16.68 2.76 43.72
CA ARG A 339 17.87 1.92 43.45
C ARG A 339 18.10 1.50 41.99
N ASN A 340 17.62 2.22 40.98
CA ASN A 340 18.01 1.90 39.60
C ASN A 340 19.35 2.55 39.24
N LYS A 341 20.41 1.74 39.18
CA LYS A 341 21.63 2.09 38.42
C LYS A 341 21.21 2.17 36.96
N ILE A 342 21.26 3.36 36.36
CA ILE A 342 21.05 3.55 34.92
C ILE A 342 22.14 2.75 34.20
N SER A 343 21.77 1.61 33.64
CA SER A 343 22.60 0.82 32.72
C SER A 343 22.23 1.27 31.32
N ILE A 344 23.04 2.13 30.72
CA ILE A 344 22.94 2.47 29.30
C ILE A 344 23.30 1.20 28.52
N LYS A 345 22.30 0.53 27.94
CA LYS A 345 22.51 -0.52 26.94
C LYS A 345 22.25 0.10 25.58
N PHE A 346 23.30 0.25 24.78
CA PHE A 346 23.15 0.52 23.36
C PHE A 346 22.56 -0.74 22.73
N LEU A 347 21.36 -0.63 22.16
CA LEU A 347 20.77 -1.66 21.33
C LEU A 347 20.94 -1.19 19.89
N GLU A 348 21.86 -1.81 19.14
CA GLU A 348 21.90 -1.63 17.69
C GLU A 348 20.65 -2.27 17.10
N LEU A 349 19.82 -1.46 16.45
CA LEU A 349 18.73 -1.92 15.59
C LEU A 349 19.37 -2.40 14.27
N THR A 350 19.62 -3.69 14.14
CA THR A 350 19.78 -4.32 12.83
C THR A 350 18.41 -4.40 12.16
N ASP A 351 18.35 -3.88 10.94
CA ASP A 351 17.29 -4.03 9.94
C ASP A 351 16.02 -3.17 10.08
N THR A 352 16.10 -1.96 9.52
CA THR A 352 14.95 -1.34 8.86
C THR A 352 15.09 -1.52 7.36
N ILE A 353 14.15 -2.24 6.72
CA ILE A 353 14.05 -2.33 5.25
C ILE A 353 13.57 -0.96 4.73
N PRO A 354 14.34 -0.23 3.90
CA PRO A 354 13.92 1.06 3.39
C PRO A 354 12.95 0.91 2.21
N VAL A 355 11.89 1.73 2.22
CA VAL A 355 11.01 1.98 1.06
C VAL A 355 11.73 3.01 0.18
N GLN A 356 12.07 2.62 -1.05
CA GLN A 356 12.97 3.38 -1.92
C GLN A 356 12.21 4.10 -3.03
N GLY A 357 12.58 5.36 -3.26
CA GLY A 357 12.09 6.19 -4.38
C GLY A 357 12.81 5.91 -5.71
N PRO A 358 12.29 6.47 -6.82
CA PRO A 358 12.69 6.16 -8.20
C PRO A 358 14.10 6.59 -8.61
N GLU A 359 14.83 7.34 -7.77
CA GLU A 359 16.22 7.76 -8.02
C GLU A 359 17.23 6.64 -7.75
N THR A 360 16.79 5.58 -7.07
CA THR A 360 17.70 4.61 -6.48
C THR A 360 17.93 3.48 -7.49
N GLU A 361 19.08 3.48 -8.17
CA GLU A 361 19.53 2.36 -8.99
C GLU A 361 19.53 1.08 -8.15
N VAL A 362 18.88 0.04 -8.69
CA VAL A 362 18.75 -1.28 -8.08
C VAL A 362 19.85 -2.15 -8.66
N GLU A 363 21.05 -2.04 -8.13
CA GLU A 363 22.07 -3.09 -8.17
C GLU A 363 22.62 -3.19 -6.73
N ASP A 364 22.63 -4.41 -6.18
CA ASP A 364 23.28 -4.79 -4.91
C ASP A 364 22.73 -4.29 -3.54
N ARG A 365 21.40 -4.22 -3.36
CA ARG A 365 20.84 -3.69 -2.08
C ARG A 365 20.95 -4.57 -0.84
N THR A 366 21.05 -5.89 -0.97
CA THR A 366 21.28 -6.75 0.22
C THR A 366 22.68 -6.51 0.77
N VAL A 367 23.67 -6.51 -0.12
CA VAL A 367 25.08 -6.32 0.26
C VAL A 367 25.37 -4.86 0.66
N PHE A 368 24.69 -3.89 0.06
CA PHE A 368 24.82 -2.48 0.42
C PHE A 368 24.23 -2.16 1.80
N SER A 369 23.08 -2.74 2.16
CA SER A 369 22.49 -2.60 3.50
C SER A 369 23.41 -3.19 4.57
N ASP A 370 23.93 -4.40 4.33
CA ASP A 370 24.86 -5.09 5.23
C ASP A 370 26.19 -4.33 5.37
N PHE A 371 26.68 -3.74 4.28
CA PHE A 371 27.87 -2.89 4.30
C PHE A 371 27.64 -1.58 5.06
N LEU A 372 26.50 -0.91 4.88
CA LEU A 372 26.16 0.30 5.63
C LEU A 372 26.09 0.05 7.14
N ALA A 373 25.66 -1.15 7.56
CA ALA A 373 25.64 -1.54 8.97
C ALA A 373 27.06 -1.60 9.58
N LEU A 374 28.11 -1.84 8.79
CA LEU A 374 29.51 -1.90 9.24
C LEU A 374 30.18 -0.52 9.39
N LEU A 375 29.52 0.56 8.96
CA LEU A 375 30.06 1.91 8.96
C LEU A 375 29.59 2.72 10.19
N ASP A 376 30.46 3.59 10.71
CA ASP A 376 30.07 4.54 11.76
C ASP A 376 29.09 5.60 11.23
N GLU A 377 28.39 6.31 12.12
CA GLU A 377 27.36 7.29 11.74
C GLU A 377 27.84 8.33 10.71
N LYS A 378 29.09 8.80 10.87
CA LYS A 378 29.68 9.81 9.99
C LYS A 378 30.16 9.21 8.67
N GLU A 379 30.56 7.95 8.66
CA GLU A 379 30.90 7.18 7.47
C GLU A 379 29.67 6.85 6.63
N ARG A 380 28.56 6.46 7.28
CA ARG A 380 27.26 6.25 6.62
C ARG A 380 26.77 7.51 5.92
N GLN A 381 26.82 8.65 6.59
CA GLN A 381 26.44 9.93 5.99
C GLN A 381 27.26 10.27 4.74
N ILE A 382 28.58 9.98 4.75
CA ILE A 382 29.44 10.18 3.57
C ILE A 382 29.03 9.24 2.42
N VAL A 383 28.74 7.97 2.71
CA VAL A 383 28.31 6.99 1.68
C VAL A 383 26.93 7.34 1.11
N ILE A 384 26.00 7.79 1.95
CA ILE A 384 24.67 8.24 1.52
C ILE A 384 24.79 9.46 0.60
N LEU A 385 25.64 10.44 0.95
CA LEU A 385 25.88 11.62 0.09
C LEU A 385 26.53 11.25 -1.24
N LEU A 386 27.43 10.26 -1.25
CA LEU A 386 28.01 9.74 -2.50
C LEU A 386 26.96 9.02 -3.35
N ALA A 387 26.11 8.20 -2.73
CA ALA A 387 25.02 7.48 -3.39
C ALA A 387 23.94 8.42 -3.94
N SER A 388 23.70 9.56 -3.30
CA SER A 388 22.81 10.62 -3.79
C SER A 388 23.48 11.55 -4.81
N GLY A 389 24.66 11.19 -5.33
CA GLY A 389 25.32 11.87 -6.44
C GLY A 389 26.27 13.02 -6.08
N HIS A 390 26.52 13.29 -4.79
CA HIS A 390 27.52 14.28 -4.39
C HIS A 390 28.93 13.70 -4.55
N THR A 391 29.57 13.94 -5.68
CA THR A 391 30.90 13.37 -6.00
C THR A 391 32.08 14.26 -5.59
N LYS A 392 31.83 15.52 -5.23
CA LYS A 392 32.87 16.48 -4.83
C LYS A 392 33.08 16.46 -3.31
N LEU A 393 34.32 16.18 -2.90
CA LEU A 393 34.71 16.11 -1.48
C LEU A 393 34.51 17.42 -0.71
N THR A 394 34.59 18.57 -1.40
CA THR A 394 34.32 19.89 -0.82
C THR A 394 32.85 20.06 -0.47
N ASP A 395 31.96 19.52 -1.30
CA ASP A 395 30.52 19.70 -1.16
C ASP A 395 30.02 18.81 -0.02
N ILE A 396 30.50 17.57 0.05
CA ILE A 396 30.29 16.67 1.19
C ILE A 396 30.82 17.27 2.49
N ALA A 397 31.99 17.92 2.45
CA ALA A 397 32.57 18.53 3.64
C ALA A 397 31.72 19.70 4.16
N ASN A 398 31.22 20.55 3.25
CA ASN A 398 30.35 21.67 3.60
C ASN A 398 29.00 21.18 4.16
N GLU A 399 28.39 20.17 3.54
CA GLU A 399 27.12 19.58 3.97
C GLU A 399 27.22 18.96 5.38
N LEU A 400 28.37 18.35 5.69
CA LEU A 400 28.63 17.72 6.98
C LEU A 400 29.29 18.67 8.00
N GLY A 401 29.38 19.96 7.70
CA GLY A 401 29.88 20.98 8.63
C GLY A 401 31.39 20.93 8.92
N TYR A 402 32.20 20.37 8.02
CA TYR A 402 33.66 20.36 8.15
C TYR A 402 34.32 21.61 7.55
N ALA A 403 35.35 22.13 8.21
CA ALA A 403 36.08 23.31 7.76
C ALA A 403 36.94 23.11 6.49
N ASN A 404 37.24 21.86 6.12
CA ASN A 404 37.93 21.49 4.88
C ASN A 404 37.64 20.02 4.51
N HIS A 405 38.05 19.59 3.32
CA HIS A 405 37.77 18.26 2.78
C HIS A 405 38.72 17.15 3.27
N SER A 406 39.74 17.47 4.08
CA SER A 406 40.73 16.49 4.56
C SER A 406 40.13 15.39 5.46
N PRO A 407 39.22 15.68 6.41
CA PRO A 407 38.52 14.66 7.20
C PRO A 407 37.68 13.71 6.34
N ILE A 408 37.03 14.22 5.30
CA ILE A 408 36.23 13.42 4.36
C ILE A 408 37.13 12.48 3.57
N SER A 409 38.26 12.97 3.05
CA SER A 409 39.24 12.14 2.34
C SER A 409 39.78 10.99 3.20
N LYS A 410 40.11 11.25 4.47
CA LYS A 410 40.57 10.22 5.41
C LYS A 410 39.51 9.18 5.73
N ARG A 411 38.25 9.61 5.92
CA ARG A 411 37.11 8.71 6.15
C ARG A 411 36.80 7.87 4.91
N LEU A 412 36.84 8.46 3.72
CA LEU A 412 36.63 7.75 2.47
C LEU A 412 37.71 6.67 2.23
N ALA A 413 38.97 6.95 2.58
CA ALA A 413 40.04 5.95 2.54
C ALA A 413 39.86 4.82 3.56
N LYS A 414 39.19 5.09 4.70
CA LYS A 414 38.82 4.07 5.68
C LYS A 414 37.64 3.22 5.18
N ILE A 415 36.59 3.86 4.66
CA ILE A 415 35.42 3.22 4.04
C ILE A 415 35.85 2.30 2.90
N ARG A 416 36.74 2.74 2.00
CA ARG A 416 37.26 1.90 0.91
C ARG A 416 37.97 0.65 1.40
N ARG A 417 38.73 0.74 2.50
CA ARG A 417 39.39 -0.43 3.09
C ARG A 417 38.38 -1.38 3.75
N GLN A 418 37.34 -0.84 4.39
CA GLN A 418 36.26 -1.65 4.96
C GLN A 418 35.45 -2.34 3.87
N ALA A 419 35.15 -1.64 2.76
CA ALA A 419 34.48 -2.21 1.59
C ALA A 419 35.32 -3.36 1.01
N GLN A 420 36.60 -3.13 0.71
CA GLN A 420 37.48 -4.16 0.18
C GLN A 420 37.51 -5.41 1.08
N ALA A 421 37.65 -5.23 2.40
CA ALA A 421 37.67 -6.34 3.34
C ALA A 421 36.32 -7.09 3.43
N PHE A 422 35.21 -6.40 3.22
CA PHE A 422 33.87 -6.97 3.27
C PHE A 422 33.52 -7.76 1.99
N PHE A 423 33.85 -7.20 0.82
CA PHE A 423 33.56 -7.81 -0.47
C PHE A 423 34.57 -8.90 -0.88
N ASP A 424 35.76 -8.95 -0.27
CA ASP A 424 36.74 -10.03 -0.50
C ASP A 424 36.46 -11.30 0.35
N GLN A 425 35.46 -11.26 1.25
CA GLN A 425 35.10 -12.38 2.16
C GLN A 425 33.81 -13.12 1.77
N GLN A 426 33.10 -12.66 0.75
CA GLN A 426 32.00 -13.38 0.08
C GLN A 426 32.50 -13.94 -1.25
#